data_AF-A0A0K9GRH1-F1
#
_entry.id   AF-A0A0K9GRH1-F1
#
_cell.length_a   1.000
_cell.length_b   1.000
_cell.length_c   1.000
_cell.angle_alpha   90.00
_cell.angle_beta   90.00
_cell.angle_gamma   90.00
#
_symmetry.space_group_name_H-M   'P 1'
#
loop_
_entity.id
_entity.type
_entity.pdbx_description
1 polymer ?
#
loop_
_entity_poly.entity_id
_entity_poly.type
_entity_poly.pdbx_seq_one_letter_code
_entity_poly.pdbx_strand_id
1 'polypeptide(L)'
;MSDLSLEIKLEIADESFRIAEKYYKLYFKAYRERVEKFYKSISEEEPDFFPFINPIEVIIIYQNYNYYIFFSNSKSNEDTVRYITDFIQDTDEYAKIKDMPEHIQDKRLLEKAKIGKYIENDKGNYGMNFPKPDINFHIPYSEQSGREKCDEHYHNYEFSKAFKEANMPSSDFPLFEMDLIYSLVNNEQFKYELEESVKAYNSELFLASIVTAAVSLETLLKISIINKLGEDYLPKEDRKKYTLNYAQILLNQNVIDERLNHRIRAINELRRGGAHSKTGKIEQWDAEQIISGIRIIVEFIFNVRN
;
A
#
# COMPACT_ATOMS: atom_id res chain seq x y z
N MET A 1 55.56 -5.02 9.64
CA MET A 1 54.27 -5.49 10.21
C MET A 1 53.10 -5.20 9.25
N SER A 2 53.24 -5.45 7.94
CA SER A 2 52.19 -5.17 6.94
C SER A 2 51.64 -6.42 6.24
N ASP A 3 52.46 -7.46 6.03
CA ASP A 3 52.07 -8.63 5.23
C ASP A 3 51.19 -9.64 5.97
N LEU A 4 51.47 -9.92 7.25
CA LEU A 4 50.67 -10.83 8.07
C LEU A 4 49.21 -10.34 8.23
N SER A 5 49.01 -9.02 8.17
CA SER A 5 47.67 -8.42 8.27
C SER A 5 46.85 -8.55 6.99
N LEU A 6 47.51 -8.76 5.84
CA LEU A 6 46.87 -8.89 4.53
C LEU A 6 46.50 -10.36 4.25
N GLU A 7 47.38 -11.31 4.58
CA GLU A 7 47.11 -12.75 4.46
C GLU A 7 45.94 -13.19 5.36
N ILE A 8 45.91 -12.76 6.63
CA ILE A 8 44.79 -13.02 7.54
C ILE A 8 43.48 -12.40 7.03
N LYS A 9 43.54 -11.24 6.36
CA LYS A 9 42.35 -10.61 5.74
C LYS A 9 41.84 -11.39 4.53
N LEU A 10 42.72 -12.04 3.77
CA LEU A 10 42.35 -12.85 2.60
C LEU A 10 41.75 -14.20 3.01
N GLU A 11 42.29 -14.88 4.03
CA GLU A 11 41.74 -16.15 4.53
C GLU A 11 40.37 -15.98 5.20
N ILE A 12 40.17 -14.92 5.98
CA ILE A 12 38.87 -14.63 6.63
C ILE A 12 37.80 -14.25 5.58
N ALA A 13 38.19 -13.54 4.51
CA ALA A 13 37.28 -13.23 3.41
C ALA A 13 36.84 -14.50 2.64
N ASP A 14 37.72 -15.51 2.52
CA ASP A 14 37.41 -16.79 1.86
C ASP A 14 36.45 -17.68 2.69
N GLU A 15 36.57 -17.66 4.03
CA GLU A 15 35.62 -18.38 4.90
C GLU A 15 34.22 -17.76 4.86
N SER A 16 34.10 -16.44 5.02
CA SER A 16 32.83 -15.73 4.89
C SER A 16 32.23 -15.90 3.48
N PHE A 17 33.08 -15.90 2.43
CA PHE A 17 32.69 -16.19 1.06
C PHE A 17 31.93 -17.51 0.96
N ARG A 18 32.56 -18.59 1.42
CA ARG A 18 32.01 -19.95 1.37
C ARG A 18 30.74 -20.11 2.19
N ILE A 19 30.65 -19.44 3.34
CA ILE A 19 29.46 -19.48 4.19
C ILE A 19 28.27 -18.84 3.45
N ALA A 20 28.42 -17.64 2.87
CA ALA A 20 27.30 -17.03 2.16
C ALA A 20 26.95 -17.77 0.87
N GLU A 21 27.93 -18.28 0.13
CA GLU A 21 27.69 -19.11 -1.05
C GLU A 21 26.83 -20.34 -0.67
N LYS A 22 27.19 -21.02 0.41
CA LYS A 22 26.41 -22.16 0.93
C LYS A 22 25.03 -21.73 1.42
N TYR A 23 24.93 -20.59 2.12
CA TYR A 23 23.67 -20.04 2.59
C TYR A 23 22.73 -19.75 1.42
N TYR A 24 23.17 -18.95 0.44
CA TYR A 24 22.32 -18.53 -0.68
C TYR A 24 21.96 -19.68 -1.62
N LYS A 25 22.85 -20.66 -1.79
CA LYS A 25 22.52 -21.88 -2.54
C LYS A 25 21.34 -22.65 -1.92
N LEU A 26 21.31 -22.80 -0.60
CA LEU A 26 20.21 -23.45 0.11
C LEU A 26 18.95 -22.57 0.12
N TYR A 27 19.13 -21.27 0.33
CA TYR A 27 18.09 -20.27 0.31
C TYR A 27 17.31 -20.27 -1.02
N PHE A 28 17.99 -20.11 -2.16
CA PHE A 28 17.31 -20.06 -3.47
C PHE A 28 16.74 -21.41 -3.87
N LYS A 29 17.39 -22.52 -3.50
CA LYS A 29 16.81 -23.85 -3.68
C LYS A 29 15.47 -23.98 -2.94
N ALA A 30 15.44 -23.64 -1.66
CA ALA A 30 14.22 -23.71 -0.86
C ALA A 30 13.14 -22.74 -1.36
N TYR A 31 13.53 -21.55 -1.81
CA TYR A 31 12.62 -20.59 -2.46
C TYR A 31 11.96 -21.21 -3.70
N ARG A 32 12.74 -21.77 -4.62
CA ARG A 32 12.22 -22.38 -5.87
C ARG A 32 11.36 -23.62 -5.59
N GLU A 33 11.76 -24.46 -4.65
CA GLU A 33 10.94 -25.60 -4.20
C GLU A 33 9.60 -25.16 -3.60
N ARG A 34 9.60 -24.02 -2.86
CA ARG A 34 8.37 -23.43 -2.31
C ARG A 34 7.46 -22.92 -3.43
N VAL A 35 8.01 -22.22 -4.43
CA VAL A 35 7.25 -21.78 -5.62
C VAL A 35 6.65 -22.98 -6.33
N GLU A 36 7.46 -23.97 -6.72
CA GLU A 36 7.00 -25.13 -7.47
C GLU A 36 5.89 -25.89 -6.74
N LYS A 37 5.96 -25.96 -5.40
CA LYS A 37 4.99 -26.69 -4.59
C LYS A 37 3.68 -25.94 -4.33
N PHE A 38 3.72 -24.62 -4.15
CA PHE A 38 2.56 -23.84 -3.67
C PHE A 38 2.08 -22.75 -4.63
N TYR A 39 2.96 -22.20 -5.45
CA TYR A 39 2.71 -20.98 -6.23
C TYR A 39 3.03 -21.12 -7.72
N LYS A 40 3.20 -22.35 -8.22
CA LYS A 40 3.63 -22.63 -9.59
C LYS A 40 2.79 -21.91 -10.65
N SER A 41 1.48 -22.09 -10.62
CA SER A 41 0.58 -21.47 -11.62
C SER A 41 0.69 -19.95 -11.60
N ILE A 42 0.77 -19.35 -10.42
CA ILE A 42 0.88 -17.91 -10.24
C ILE A 42 2.22 -17.41 -10.75
N SER A 43 3.30 -18.15 -10.50
CA SER A 43 4.62 -17.78 -10.99
C SER A 43 4.78 -17.88 -12.51
N GLU A 44 4.01 -18.75 -13.16
CA GLU A 44 3.97 -18.87 -14.61
C GLU A 44 3.18 -17.72 -15.25
N GLU A 45 2.12 -17.24 -14.57
CA GLU A 45 1.31 -16.11 -15.02
C GLU A 45 1.97 -14.75 -14.73
N GLU A 46 2.54 -14.57 -13.54
CA GLU A 46 3.04 -13.31 -13.00
C GLU A 46 4.49 -13.46 -12.45
N PRO A 47 5.46 -13.73 -13.34
CA PRO A 47 6.83 -14.09 -12.95
C PRO A 47 7.59 -12.95 -12.25
N ASP A 48 7.20 -11.69 -12.46
CA ASP A 48 7.84 -10.52 -11.87
C ASP A 48 7.71 -10.47 -10.33
N PHE A 49 6.68 -11.12 -9.77
CA PHE A 49 6.53 -11.26 -8.32
C PHE A 49 7.42 -12.36 -7.72
N PHE A 50 7.93 -13.27 -8.54
CA PHE A 50 8.80 -14.37 -8.11
C PHE A 50 10.19 -14.30 -8.78
N PRO A 51 10.94 -13.18 -8.60
CA PRO A 51 12.18 -12.93 -9.32
C PRO A 51 13.26 -13.99 -9.09
N PHE A 52 13.24 -14.70 -7.95
CA PHE A 52 14.27 -15.70 -7.61
C PHE A 52 14.00 -17.09 -8.20
N ILE A 53 13.01 -17.23 -9.08
CA ILE A 53 12.87 -18.43 -9.93
C ILE A 53 14.07 -18.54 -10.86
N ASN A 54 14.49 -17.43 -11.44
CA ASN A 54 15.65 -17.37 -12.30
C ASN A 54 16.95 -17.41 -11.48
N PRO A 55 18.09 -17.79 -12.09
CA PRO A 55 19.39 -17.72 -11.46
C PRO A 55 19.73 -16.31 -10.97
N ILE A 56 20.17 -16.20 -9.71
CA ILE A 56 20.45 -14.93 -9.04
C ILE A 56 21.93 -14.75 -8.77
N GLU A 57 22.41 -13.55 -9.05
CA GLU A 57 23.71 -13.08 -8.66
C GLU A 57 23.57 -12.19 -7.41
N VAL A 58 24.15 -12.66 -6.31
CA VAL A 58 24.21 -11.96 -5.03
C VAL A 58 25.53 -11.22 -4.92
N ILE A 59 25.48 -9.92 -4.69
CA ILE A 59 26.65 -9.06 -4.62
C ILE A 59 26.72 -8.48 -3.23
N ILE A 60 27.71 -8.90 -2.46
CA ILE A 60 27.93 -8.44 -1.10
C ILE A 60 29.05 -7.40 -1.13
N ILE A 61 28.73 -6.16 -0.78
CA ILE A 61 29.67 -5.05 -0.72
C ILE A 61 29.92 -4.68 0.73
N TYR A 62 31.17 -4.77 1.16
CA TYR A 62 31.61 -4.29 2.46
C TYR A 62 32.17 -2.88 2.33
N GLN A 63 31.58 -1.93 3.05
CA GLN A 63 32.03 -0.55 3.09
C GLN A 63 32.22 -0.10 4.54
N ASN A 64 33.49 0.04 4.95
CA ASN A 64 33.91 0.52 6.27
C ASN A 64 33.30 -0.21 7.49
N TYR A 65 32.04 0.08 7.86
CA TYR A 65 31.28 -0.57 8.96
C TYR A 65 29.91 -1.11 8.50
N ASN A 66 29.61 -0.99 7.22
CA ASN A 66 28.33 -1.34 6.62
C ASN A 66 28.53 -2.47 5.62
N TYR A 67 27.46 -3.23 5.40
CA TYR A 67 27.36 -4.13 4.27
C TYR A 67 26.12 -3.81 3.45
N TYR A 68 26.23 -4.08 2.15
CA TYR A 68 25.15 -3.95 1.18
C TYR A 68 25.06 -5.26 0.40
N ILE A 69 23.88 -5.83 0.30
CA ILE A 69 23.61 -7.04 -0.47
C ILE A 69 22.68 -6.63 -1.61
N PHE A 70 23.14 -6.79 -2.84
CA PHE A 70 22.31 -6.58 -4.02
C PHE A 70 22.00 -7.93 -4.66
N PHE A 71 20.73 -8.15 -4.98
CA PHE A 71 20.25 -9.29 -5.74
C PHE A 71 20.04 -8.84 -7.18
N SER A 72 20.68 -9.50 -8.14
CA SER A 72 20.53 -9.18 -9.56
C SER A 72 20.34 -10.45 -10.38
N ASN A 73 19.78 -10.32 -11.58
CA ASN A 73 19.71 -11.46 -12.50
C ASN A 73 21.13 -11.92 -12.84
N SER A 74 21.40 -13.20 -12.62
CA SER A 74 22.70 -13.76 -12.97
C SER A 74 22.90 -13.74 -14.48
N LYS A 75 24.13 -13.41 -14.89
CA LYS A 75 24.56 -13.57 -16.30
C LYS A 75 24.93 -15.01 -16.63
N SER A 76 25.06 -15.86 -15.61
CA SER A 76 25.25 -17.30 -15.77
C SER A 76 23.92 -18.05 -15.61
N ASN A 77 23.92 -19.33 -15.97
CA ASN A 77 22.77 -20.22 -15.73
C ASN A 77 22.68 -20.75 -14.29
N GLU A 78 23.46 -20.17 -13.37
CA GLU A 78 23.58 -20.63 -11.99
C GLU A 78 23.54 -19.46 -11.01
N ASP A 79 23.14 -19.74 -9.78
CA ASP A 79 23.26 -18.77 -8.69
C ASP A 79 24.73 -18.49 -8.41
N THR A 80 25.08 -17.21 -8.28
CA THR A 80 26.47 -16.81 -7.98
C THR A 80 26.49 -15.85 -6.82
N VAL A 81 27.56 -15.91 -6.03
CA VAL A 81 27.82 -14.93 -4.96
C VAL A 81 29.16 -14.28 -5.26
N ARG A 82 29.20 -12.95 -5.23
CA ARG A 82 30.43 -12.18 -5.37
C ARG A 82 30.58 -11.15 -4.27
N TYR A 83 31.83 -10.79 -4.03
CA TYR A 83 32.21 -9.88 -2.96
C TYR A 83 32.99 -8.71 -3.50
N ILE A 84 32.72 -7.55 -2.94
CA ILE A 84 33.38 -6.30 -3.28
C ILE A 84 33.74 -5.59 -1.99
N THR A 85 34.98 -5.13 -1.90
CA THR A 85 35.41 -4.26 -0.82
C THR A 85 35.42 -2.81 -1.29
N ASP A 86 34.78 -1.95 -0.52
CA ASP A 86 34.70 -0.51 -0.71
C ASP A 86 35.19 0.21 0.55
N PHE A 87 36.49 0.07 0.83
CA PHE A 87 37.07 0.71 2.00
C PHE A 87 37.50 2.15 1.69
N ILE A 88 36.79 3.11 2.26
CA ILE A 88 37.10 4.53 2.15
C ILE A 88 38.06 4.89 3.29
N GLN A 89 39.31 5.20 2.95
CA GLN A 89 40.36 5.51 3.94
C GLN A 89 40.27 6.95 4.47
N ASP A 90 39.84 7.88 3.62
CA ASP A 90 39.69 9.28 3.97
C ASP A 90 38.42 9.50 4.81
N THR A 91 38.59 10.01 6.03
CA THR A 91 37.48 10.22 6.98
C THR A 91 36.50 11.29 6.50
N ASP A 92 36.99 12.32 5.81
CA ASP A 92 36.16 13.41 5.30
C ASP A 92 35.38 12.95 4.06
N GLU A 93 36.00 12.11 3.23
CA GLU A 93 35.32 11.45 2.11
C GLU A 93 34.23 10.49 2.60
N TYR A 94 34.54 9.67 3.61
CA TYR A 94 33.57 8.75 4.21
C TYR A 94 32.37 9.50 4.81
N ALA A 95 32.62 10.58 5.56
CA ALA A 95 31.56 11.41 6.11
C ALA A 95 30.66 12.00 5.01
N LYS A 96 31.25 12.54 3.94
CA LYS A 96 30.50 13.05 2.79
C LYS A 96 29.60 12.00 2.17
N ILE A 97 30.12 10.79 1.93
CA ILE A 97 29.36 9.69 1.30
C ILE A 97 28.23 9.21 2.22
N LYS A 98 28.53 9.04 3.52
CA LYS A 98 27.56 8.60 4.52
C LYS A 98 26.35 9.55 4.61
N ASP A 99 26.59 10.85 4.45
CA ASP A 99 25.55 11.88 4.53
C ASP A 99 24.82 12.10 3.19
N MET A 100 25.20 11.41 2.11
CA MET A 100 24.47 11.49 0.84
C MET A 100 23.09 10.82 0.92
N PRO A 101 22.13 11.25 0.10
CA PRO A 101 20.88 10.50 -0.09
C PRO A 101 21.14 9.05 -0.51
N GLU A 102 20.34 8.12 0.01
CA GLU A 102 20.52 6.68 -0.19
C GLU A 102 20.62 6.28 -1.67
N HIS A 103 19.73 6.80 -2.52
CA HIS A 103 19.75 6.51 -3.96
C HIS A 103 21.07 6.93 -4.67
N ILE A 104 21.79 7.91 -4.12
CA ILE A 104 23.12 8.31 -4.62
C ILE A 104 24.19 7.34 -4.14
N GLN A 105 24.11 6.90 -2.88
CA GLN A 105 25.01 5.89 -2.33
C GLN A 105 24.87 4.58 -3.11
N ASP A 106 23.64 4.13 -3.34
CA ASP A 106 23.34 2.92 -4.11
C ASP A 106 23.87 3.03 -5.53
N LYS A 107 23.62 4.14 -6.23
CA LYS A 107 24.14 4.35 -7.58
C LYS A 107 25.67 4.18 -7.65
N ARG A 108 26.40 4.77 -6.70
CA ARG A 108 27.86 4.64 -6.60
C ARG A 108 28.29 3.18 -6.38
N LEU A 109 27.58 2.47 -5.52
CA LEU A 109 27.83 1.06 -5.22
C LEU A 109 27.53 0.14 -6.41
N LEU A 110 26.44 0.39 -7.14
CA LEU A 110 26.05 -0.33 -8.35
C LEU A 110 27.08 -0.13 -9.48
N GLU A 111 27.56 1.11 -9.67
CA GLU A 111 28.66 1.42 -10.60
C GLU A 111 29.93 0.64 -10.24
N LYS A 112 30.28 0.61 -8.95
CA LYS A 112 31.42 -0.17 -8.44
C LYS A 112 31.23 -1.68 -8.64
N ALA A 113 30.00 -2.16 -8.48
CA ALA A 113 29.61 -3.55 -8.72
C ALA A 113 29.44 -3.92 -10.19
N LYS A 114 29.51 -2.93 -11.10
CA LYS A 114 29.29 -3.10 -12.55
C LYS A 114 27.94 -3.75 -12.87
N ILE A 115 26.92 -3.41 -12.09
CA ILE A 115 25.53 -3.82 -12.34
C ILE A 115 24.66 -2.60 -12.64
N GLY A 116 23.83 -2.71 -13.67
CA GLY A 116 22.97 -1.61 -14.10
C GLY A 116 21.65 -1.53 -13.32
N LYS A 117 21.15 -2.67 -12.82
CA LYS A 117 19.89 -2.78 -12.08
C LYS A 117 19.99 -3.94 -11.10
N TYR A 118 19.33 -3.80 -9.96
CA TYR A 118 19.10 -4.87 -8.99
C TYR A 118 17.59 -5.16 -8.87
N ILE A 119 17.27 -6.34 -8.39
CA ILE A 119 15.92 -6.83 -8.10
C ILE A 119 15.53 -6.30 -6.72
N GLU A 120 16.36 -6.62 -5.72
CA GLU A 120 16.20 -6.22 -4.32
C GLU A 120 17.56 -5.90 -3.70
N ASN A 121 17.55 -5.11 -2.64
CA ASN A 121 18.74 -4.84 -1.84
C ASN A 121 18.44 -5.02 -0.34
N ASP A 122 19.47 -5.41 0.40
CA ASP A 122 19.49 -5.44 1.84
C ASP A 122 20.73 -4.67 2.33
N LYS A 123 20.62 -4.00 3.47
CA LYS A 123 21.70 -3.19 4.05
C LYS A 123 21.73 -3.36 5.55
N GLY A 124 22.93 -3.40 6.12
CA GLY A 124 23.09 -3.47 7.55
C GLY A 124 24.45 -2.96 8.02
N ASN A 125 24.59 -2.87 9.34
CA ASN A 125 25.83 -2.48 9.99
C ASN A 125 26.42 -3.69 10.70
N TYR A 126 27.74 -3.88 10.63
CA TYR A 126 28.41 -4.83 11.51
C TYR A 126 29.03 -4.08 12.70
N GLY A 127 28.90 -4.65 13.91
CA GLY A 127 29.46 -4.09 15.12
C GLY A 127 30.99 -3.93 15.04
N MET A 128 31.58 -3.11 15.93
CA MET A 128 33.00 -2.70 15.93
C MET A 128 34.06 -3.82 16.06
N ASN A 129 33.70 -5.10 15.96
CA ASN A 129 34.63 -6.22 16.05
C ASN A 129 35.22 -6.57 14.66
N PHE A 130 36.13 -5.71 14.17
CA PHE A 130 37.11 -6.15 13.18
C PHE A 130 37.93 -7.31 13.77
N PRO A 131 38.16 -8.43 13.05
CA PRO A 131 38.23 -8.52 11.59
C PRO A 131 37.08 -9.29 10.90
N LYS A 132 35.99 -9.62 11.61
CA LYS A 132 34.91 -10.42 11.03
C LYS A 132 33.66 -9.57 10.80
N PRO A 133 33.28 -9.27 9.55
CA PRO A 133 31.92 -8.84 9.27
C PRO A 133 31.00 -10.01 9.59
N ASP A 134 30.38 -9.97 10.76
CA ASP A 134 29.43 -10.97 11.22
C ASP A 134 28.07 -10.75 10.52
N ILE A 135 28.06 -10.79 9.18
CA ILE A 135 26.82 -11.11 8.48
C ILE A 135 26.56 -12.56 8.87
N ASN A 136 25.74 -12.75 9.90
CA ASN A 136 25.41 -14.05 10.46
C ASN A 136 24.55 -14.84 9.46
N PHE A 137 25.18 -15.29 8.37
CA PHE A 137 24.65 -16.27 7.44
C PHE A 137 24.53 -17.60 8.17
N HIS A 138 23.47 -17.72 8.95
CA HIS A 138 23.24 -18.88 9.77
C HIS A 138 22.67 -20.00 8.88
N ILE A 139 23.56 -20.81 8.31
CA ILE A 139 23.24 -21.89 7.35
C ILE A 139 22.01 -22.72 7.77
N PRO A 140 21.83 -23.13 9.05
CA PRO A 140 20.63 -23.83 9.49
C PRO A 140 19.29 -23.13 9.21
N TYR A 141 19.27 -21.80 9.11
CA TYR A 141 18.06 -21.02 8.80
C TYR A 141 17.92 -20.68 7.31
N SER A 142 18.92 -20.97 6.47
CA SER A 142 18.91 -20.60 5.05
C SER A 142 17.66 -21.07 4.29
N GLU A 143 17.28 -22.34 4.47
CA GLU A 143 16.08 -22.89 3.82
C GLU A 143 14.80 -22.25 4.35
N GLN A 144 14.73 -21.96 5.66
CA GLN A 144 13.58 -21.28 6.26
C GLN A 144 13.45 -19.87 5.70
N SER A 145 14.54 -19.10 5.69
CA SER A 145 14.58 -17.74 5.14
C SER A 145 14.20 -17.71 3.66
N GLY A 146 14.63 -18.71 2.88
CA GLY A 146 14.24 -18.84 1.46
C GLY A 146 12.74 -19.07 1.27
N ARG A 147 12.12 -19.90 2.13
CA ARG A 147 10.67 -20.14 2.11
C ARG A 147 9.89 -18.91 2.56
N GLU A 148 10.33 -18.26 3.63
CA GLU A 148 9.70 -17.04 4.16
C GLU A 148 9.72 -15.91 3.12
N LYS A 149 10.84 -15.74 2.39
CA LYS A 149 10.90 -14.76 1.31
C LYS A 149 9.96 -15.09 0.16
N CYS A 150 9.83 -16.37 -0.21
CA CYS A 150 8.85 -16.81 -1.20
C CYS A 150 7.42 -16.48 -0.77
N ASP A 151 7.09 -16.74 0.50
CA ASP A 151 5.79 -16.41 1.06
C ASP A 151 5.57 -14.88 1.08
N GLU A 152 6.56 -14.08 1.44
CA GLU A 152 6.51 -12.60 1.37
C GLU A 152 6.21 -12.10 -0.05
N HIS A 153 6.87 -12.66 -1.06
CA HIS A 153 6.65 -12.31 -2.47
C HIS A 153 5.24 -12.65 -2.93
N TYR A 154 4.73 -13.81 -2.53
CA TYR A 154 3.33 -14.17 -2.75
C TYR A 154 2.37 -13.21 -2.06
N HIS A 155 2.66 -12.77 -0.83
CA HIS A 155 1.82 -11.78 -0.12
C HIS A 155 1.85 -10.42 -0.84
N ASN A 156 2.99 -10.01 -1.39
CA ASN A 156 3.09 -8.79 -2.20
C ASN A 156 2.30 -8.91 -3.51
N TYR A 157 2.28 -10.09 -4.13
CA TYR A 157 1.41 -10.39 -5.27
C TYR A 157 -0.06 -10.28 -4.88
N GLU A 158 -0.51 -10.98 -3.83
CA GLU A 158 -1.89 -10.95 -3.36
C GLU A 158 -2.33 -9.53 -2.99
N PHE A 159 -1.46 -8.77 -2.32
CA PHE A 159 -1.72 -7.37 -2.00
C PHE A 159 -1.81 -6.52 -3.27
N SER A 160 -0.90 -6.70 -4.22
CA SER A 160 -0.91 -5.96 -5.49
C SER A 160 -2.12 -6.32 -6.35
N LYS A 161 -2.54 -7.58 -6.33
CA LYS A 161 -3.73 -8.08 -6.99
C LYS A 161 -4.98 -7.50 -6.35
N ALA A 162 -5.12 -7.58 -5.02
CA ALA A 162 -6.22 -6.97 -4.28
C ALA A 162 -6.27 -5.46 -4.51
N PHE A 163 -5.11 -4.78 -4.55
CA PHE A 163 -5.03 -3.37 -4.87
C PHE A 163 -5.42 -3.07 -6.32
N LYS A 164 -4.99 -3.91 -7.28
CA LYS A 164 -5.42 -3.80 -8.69
C LYS A 164 -6.91 -4.10 -8.83
N GLU A 165 -7.48 -5.05 -8.12
CA GLU A 165 -8.91 -5.40 -8.12
C GLU A 165 -9.74 -4.29 -7.46
N ALA A 166 -9.24 -3.70 -6.36
CA ALA A 166 -9.85 -2.55 -5.71
C ALA A 166 -9.77 -1.26 -6.56
N ASN A 167 -8.75 -1.13 -7.42
CA ASN A 167 -8.60 0.00 -8.35
C ASN A 167 -9.10 -0.29 -9.77
N MET A 168 -9.39 -1.56 -10.09
CA MET A 168 -10.25 -1.85 -11.22
C MET A 168 -11.60 -1.24 -10.85
N PRO A 169 -12.28 -0.54 -11.77
CA PRO A 169 -13.68 -0.25 -11.58
C PRO A 169 -14.38 -1.61 -11.52
N SER A 170 -14.49 -2.19 -10.32
CA SER A 170 -15.38 -3.32 -10.08
C SER A 170 -16.72 -2.82 -10.57
N SER A 171 -17.36 -3.62 -11.41
CA SER A 171 -18.68 -3.38 -11.99
C SER A 171 -19.47 -2.41 -11.12
N ASP A 172 -19.84 -1.28 -11.71
CA ASP A 172 -20.66 -0.23 -11.11
C ASP A 172 -21.49 -0.79 -9.97
N PHE A 173 -21.48 -0.13 -8.81
CA PHE A 173 -22.49 -0.34 -7.78
C PHE A 173 -23.83 -0.62 -8.50
N PRO A 174 -24.33 -1.89 -8.62
CA PRO A 174 -25.11 -2.29 -9.82
C PRO A 174 -26.53 -1.75 -9.84
N LEU A 175 -26.83 -0.81 -8.95
CA LEU A 175 -28.16 -0.40 -8.57
C LEU A 175 -28.47 1.06 -8.94
N PHE A 176 -27.49 1.87 -9.35
CA PHE A 176 -27.70 3.32 -9.48
C PHE A 176 -27.12 3.95 -10.75
N GLU A 177 -27.98 4.62 -11.52
CA GLU A 177 -27.59 5.58 -12.57
C GLU A 177 -26.98 6.83 -11.91
N MET A 178 -25.71 6.74 -11.48
CA MET A 178 -25.03 7.83 -10.78
C MET A 178 -24.93 9.09 -11.63
N ASP A 179 -24.80 8.95 -12.95
CA ASP A 179 -24.80 10.07 -13.90
C ASP A 179 -26.09 10.90 -13.82
N LEU A 180 -27.24 10.24 -13.65
CA LEU A 180 -28.52 10.93 -13.48
C LEU A 180 -28.51 11.72 -12.15
N ILE A 181 -28.04 11.11 -11.06
CA ILE A 181 -27.92 11.77 -9.75
C ILE A 181 -27.02 13.01 -9.84
N TYR A 182 -25.86 12.89 -10.48
CA TYR A 182 -24.93 14.01 -10.66
C TYR A 182 -25.56 15.12 -11.50
N SER A 183 -26.29 14.77 -12.55
CA SER A 183 -26.97 15.75 -13.41
C SER A 183 -28.10 16.50 -12.69
N LEU A 184 -28.84 15.84 -11.80
CA LEU A 184 -29.95 16.45 -11.06
C LEU A 184 -29.47 17.44 -10.00
N VAL A 185 -28.38 17.12 -9.29
CA VAL A 185 -27.83 17.99 -8.25
C VAL A 185 -26.94 19.10 -8.83
N ASN A 186 -26.24 18.82 -9.94
CA ASN A 186 -25.38 19.75 -10.68
C ASN A 186 -24.43 20.56 -9.76
N ASN A 187 -23.71 19.86 -8.89
CA ASN A 187 -22.75 20.47 -7.96
C ASN A 187 -21.45 19.64 -7.91
N GLU A 188 -20.32 20.29 -8.20
CA GLU A 188 -19.01 19.62 -8.30
C GLU A 188 -18.55 19.00 -6.97
N GLN A 189 -18.79 19.69 -5.85
CA GLN A 189 -18.40 19.20 -4.52
C GLN A 189 -19.18 17.94 -4.15
N PHE A 190 -20.50 17.97 -4.33
CA PHE A 190 -21.36 16.80 -4.10
C PHE A 190 -20.96 15.62 -4.99
N LYS A 191 -20.73 15.89 -6.28
CA LYS A 191 -20.29 14.88 -7.25
C LYS A 191 -18.99 14.22 -6.78
N TYR A 192 -17.97 15.02 -6.47
CA TYR A 192 -16.68 14.51 -6.00
C TYR A 192 -16.83 13.65 -4.73
N GLU A 193 -17.55 14.13 -3.71
CA GLU A 193 -17.72 13.39 -2.46
C GLU A 193 -18.46 12.06 -2.67
N LEU A 194 -19.52 12.06 -3.48
CA LEU A 194 -20.27 10.84 -3.73
C LEU A 194 -19.50 9.86 -4.64
N GLU A 195 -18.74 10.36 -5.62
CA GLU A 195 -17.84 9.53 -6.44
C GLU A 195 -16.76 8.86 -5.60
N GLU A 196 -16.10 9.59 -4.70
CA GLU A 196 -15.10 9.02 -3.80
C GLU A 196 -15.71 7.96 -2.85
N SER A 197 -16.95 8.18 -2.39
CA SER A 197 -17.68 7.19 -1.60
C SER A 197 -17.97 5.90 -2.39
N VAL A 198 -18.38 6.02 -3.65
CA VAL A 198 -18.63 4.87 -4.54
C VAL A 198 -17.34 4.14 -4.87
N LYS A 199 -16.25 4.86 -5.17
CA LYS A 199 -14.92 4.26 -5.36
C LYS A 199 -14.50 3.47 -4.12
N ALA A 200 -14.63 4.07 -2.93
CA ALA A 200 -14.30 3.39 -1.68
C ALA A 200 -15.17 2.14 -1.44
N TYR A 201 -16.47 2.17 -1.80
CA TYR A 201 -17.33 0.99 -1.73
C TYR A 201 -16.85 -0.12 -2.66
N ASN A 202 -16.56 0.23 -3.92
CA ASN A 202 -16.08 -0.70 -4.94
C ASN A 202 -14.71 -1.31 -4.57
N SER A 203 -13.90 -0.57 -3.80
CA SER A 203 -12.64 -1.05 -3.23
C SER A 203 -12.80 -1.86 -1.92
N GLU A 204 -14.02 -2.23 -1.53
CA GLU A 204 -14.34 -2.90 -0.25
C GLU A 204 -13.94 -2.11 1.02
N LEU A 205 -13.65 -0.82 0.88
CA LEU A 205 -13.34 0.10 1.99
C LEU A 205 -14.64 0.68 2.58
N PHE A 206 -15.51 -0.20 3.09
CA PHE A 206 -16.88 0.16 3.48
C PHE A 206 -16.96 1.26 4.54
N LEU A 207 -16.06 1.27 5.54
CA LEU A 207 -16.00 2.34 6.53
C LEU A 207 -15.68 3.71 5.89
N ALA A 208 -14.73 3.74 4.95
CA ALA A 208 -14.38 4.96 4.23
C ALA A 208 -15.54 5.40 3.31
N SER A 209 -16.23 4.45 2.68
CA SER A 209 -17.43 4.71 1.90
C SER A 209 -18.54 5.36 2.73
N ILE A 210 -18.86 4.81 3.91
CA ILE A 210 -19.87 5.34 4.85
C ILE A 210 -19.55 6.78 5.25
N VAL A 211 -18.29 7.04 5.65
CA VAL A 211 -17.87 8.37 6.10
C VAL A 211 -18.01 9.39 4.97
N THR A 212 -17.56 9.03 3.76
CA THR A 212 -17.60 9.92 2.60
C THR A 212 -19.02 10.14 2.10
N ALA A 213 -19.88 9.11 2.08
CA ALA A 213 -21.30 9.23 1.75
C ALA A 213 -22.05 10.15 2.73
N ALA A 214 -21.70 10.09 4.02
CA ALA A 214 -22.30 10.98 5.01
C ALA A 214 -21.94 12.44 4.79
N VAL A 215 -20.71 12.73 4.31
CA VAL A 215 -20.31 14.08 3.90
C VAL A 215 -21.12 14.52 2.67
N SER A 216 -21.23 13.67 1.64
CA SER A 216 -22.04 14.01 0.46
C SER A 216 -23.52 14.24 0.80
N LEU A 217 -24.08 13.50 1.76
CA LEU A 217 -25.44 13.75 2.26
C LEU A 217 -25.55 15.13 2.94
N GLU A 218 -24.57 15.51 3.77
CA GLU A 218 -24.56 16.82 4.41
C GLU A 218 -24.52 17.95 3.36
N THR A 219 -23.64 17.81 2.36
CA THR A 219 -23.54 18.71 1.20
C THR A 219 -24.85 18.77 0.43
N LEU A 220 -25.49 17.63 0.16
CA LEU A 220 -26.78 17.55 -0.53
C LEU A 220 -27.88 18.32 0.21
N LEU A 221 -28.01 18.14 1.52
CA LEU A 221 -29.02 18.83 2.31
C LEU A 221 -28.77 20.34 2.35
N LYS A 222 -27.51 20.76 2.43
CA LYS A 222 -27.12 22.17 2.34
C LYS A 222 -27.50 22.76 0.99
N ILE A 223 -27.17 22.10 -0.12
CA ILE A 223 -27.55 22.53 -1.48
C ILE A 223 -29.08 22.59 -1.61
N SER A 224 -29.80 21.62 -1.03
CA SER A 224 -31.25 21.57 -1.05
C SER A 224 -31.87 22.79 -0.36
N ILE A 225 -31.33 23.22 0.79
CA ILE A 225 -31.76 24.44 1.48
C ILE A 225 -31.50 25.66 0.61
N ILE A 226 -30.28 25.81 0.09
CA ILE A 226 -29.91 26.96 -0.75
C ILE A 226 -30.82 27.05 -1.96
N ASN A 227 -31.06 25.94 -2.66
CA ASN A 227 -31.83 25.92 -3.90
C ASN A 227 -33.34 26.10 -3.70
N LYS A 228 -33.90 25.64 -2.57
CA LYS A 228 -35.35 25.67 -2.33
C LYS A 228 -35.81 26.83 -1.43
N LEU A 229 -34.94 27.30 -0.54
CA LEU A 229 -35.27 28.26 0.52
C LEU A 229 -34.37 29.50 0.52
N GLY A 230 -33.15 29.40 -0.02
CA GLY A 230 -32.14 30.46 -0.01
C GLY A 230 -31.13 30.35 1.13
N GLU A 231 -30.00 31.05 1.00
CA GLU A 231 -28.87 30.97 1.94
C GLU A 231 -29.21 31.44 3.36
N ASP A 232 -30.17 32.35 3.52
CA ASP A 232 -30.58 32.90 4.82
C ASP A 232 -31.17 31.84 5.77
N TYR A 233 -31.61 30.70 5.24
CA TYR A 233 -32.14 29.57 6.00
C TYR A 233 -31.04 28.65 6.54
N LEU A 234 -29.76 28.88 6.19
CA LEU A 234 -28.66 28.14 6.76
C LEU A 234 -28.47 28.49 8.26
N PRO A 235 -28.18 27.52 9.13
CA PRO A 235 -27.90 27.76 10.55
C PRO A 235 -26.71 28.70 10.70
N LYS A 236 -26.89 29.79 11.46
CA LYS A 236 -25.86 30.81 11.67
C LYS A 236 -24.77 30.36 12.66
N GLU A 237 -25.07 29.42 13.55
CA GLU A 237 -24.08 28.79 14.44
C GLU A 237 -24.42 27.32 14.71
N ASP A 238 -23.35 26.49 14.74
CA ASP A 238 -23.07 25.34 15.62
C ASP A 238 -22.51 24.11 14.87
N ARG A 239 -21.19 23.88 15.02
CA ARG A 239 -20.33 23.09 14.12
C ARG A 239 -20.42 21.57 14.26
N LYS A 240 -21.43 21.03 14.96
CA LYS A 240 -21.41 19.63 15.44
C LYS A 240 -22.57 18.75 14.98
N LYS A 241 -23.63 19.29 14.35
CA LYS A 241 -24.81 18.51 13.91
C LYS A 241 -25.47 19.04 12.63
N TYR A 242 -24.69 19.32 11.59
CA TYR A 242 -25.19 19.91 10.34
C TYR A 242 -26.29 19.07 9.65
N THR A 243 -26.10 17.75 9.50
CA THR A 243 -27.08 16.88 8.81
C THR A 243 -28.49 16.92 9.42
N LEU A 244 -28.60 16.76 10.75
CA LEU A 244 -29.91 16.73 11.43
C LEU A 244 -30.57 18.11 11.48
N ASN A 245 -29.77 19.17 11.65
CA ASN A 245 -30.30 20.54 11.63
C ASN A 245 -30.84 20.88 10.24
N TYR A 246 -30.11 20.54 9.17
CA TYR A 246 -30.58 20.73 7.80
C TYR A 246 -31.85 19.95 7.50
N ALA A 247 -31.92 18.68 7.91
CA ALA A 247 -33.14 17.87 7.76
C ALA A 247 -34.35 18.50 8.47
N GLN A 248 -34.16 19.02 9.69
CA GLN A 248 -35.24 19.66 10.44
C GLN A 248 -35.71 20.97 9.77
N ILE A 249 -34.79 21.77 9.21
CA ILE A 249 -35.14 22.97 8.44
C ILE A 249 -35.99 22.60 7.23
N LEU A 250 -35.53 21.63 6.44
CA LEU A 250 -36.24 21.17 5.25
C LEU A 250 -37.63 20.61 5.60
N LEU A 251 -37.78 19.89 6.71
CA LEU A 251 -39.08 19.41 7.19
C LEU A 251 -40.00 20.57 7.61
N ASN A 252 -39.49 21.51 8.42
CA ASN A 252 -40.27 22.64 8.92
C ASN A 252 -40.77 23.55 7.80
N GLN A 253 -40.03 23.61 6.68
CA GLN A 253 -40.40 24.38 5.49
C GLN A 253 -41.14 23.54 4.44
N ASN A 254 -41.56 22.31 4.76
CA ASN A 254 -42.29 21.40 3.87
C ASN A 254 -41.55 21.07 2.56
N VAL A 255 -40.21 21.16 2.54
CA VAL A 255 -39.39 20.73 1.38
C VAL A 255 -39.26 19.21 1.35
N ILE A 256 -39.29 18.57 2.52
CA ILE A 256 -39.30 17.11 2.69
C ILE A 256 -40.44 16.68 3.60
N ASP A 257 -40.91 15.45 3.45
CA ASP A 257 -41.92 14.87 4.34
C ASP A 257 -41.31 14.21 5.59
N GLU A 258 -42.16 13.83 6.55
CA GLU A 258 -41.71 13.15 7.78
C GLU A 258 -40.98 11.85 7.47
N ARG A 259 -41.41 11.11 6.42
CA ARG A 259 -40.81 9.84 6.02
C ARG A 259 -39.36 10.03 5.59
N LEU A 260 -39.07 11.04 4.78
CA LEU A 260 -37.72 11.36 4.32
C LEU A 260 -36.86 11.89 5.46
N ASN A 261 -37.42 12.72 6.35
CA ASN A 261 -36.73 13.15 7.57
C ASN A 261 -36.33 11.95 8.46
N HIS A 262 -37.22 10.96 8.64
CA HIS A 262 -36.89 9.72 9.35
C HIS A 262 -35.77 8.92 8.69
N ARG A 263 -35.75 8.84 7.35
CA ARG A 263 -34.66 8.19 6.60
C ARG A 263 -33.33 8.90 6.81
N ILE A 264 -33.29 10.23 6.74
CA ILE A 264 -32.07 11.01 7.00
C ILE A 264 -31.56 10.77 8.42
N ARG A 265 -32.46 10.71 9.41
CA ARG A 265 -32.10 10.39 10.79
C ARG A 265 -31.51 8.99 10.92
N ALA A 266 -32.11 7.99 10.28
CA ALA A 266 -31.59 6.62 10.28
C ALA A 266 -30.18 6.54 9.67
N ILE A 267 -29.95 7.19 8.52
CA ILE A 267 -28.64 7.29 7.88
C ILE A 267 -27.59 7.93 8.81
N ASN A 268 -27.98 9.00 9.51
CA ASN A 268 -27.10 9.66 10.46
C ASN A 268 -26.70 8.74 11.64
N GLU A 269 -27.58 7.83 12.07
CA GLU A 269 -27.25 6.83 13.08
C GLU A 269 -26.39 5.69 12.52
N LEU A 270 -26.59 5.25 11.27
CA LEU A 270 -25.70 4.27 10.62
C LEU A 270 -24.25 4.78 10.55
N ARG A 271 -24.06 6.06 10.20
CA ARG A 271 -22.74 6.72 10.26
C ARG A 271 -22.10 6.62 11.64
N ARG A 272 -22.88 6.82 12.70
CA ARG A 272 -22.38 6.75 14.09
C ARG A 272 -22.05 5.33 14.52
N GLY A 273 -22.84 4.35 14.05
CA GLY A 273 -22.60 2.93 14.29
C GLY A 273 -21.32 2.42 13.63
N GLY A 274 -21.09 2.79 12.35
CA GLY A 274 -19.90 2.38 11.60
C GLY A 274 -18.57 2.84 12.22
N ALA A 275 -18.52 4.03 12.81
CA ALA A 275 -17.31 4.56 13.45
C ALA A 275 -16.87 3.80 14.74
N HIS A 276 -17.69 2.89 15.26
CA HIS A 276 -17.44 2.13 16.49
C HIS A 276 -17.60 0.59 16.32
N SER A 277 -17.74 0.12 15.08
CA SER A 277 -17.90 -1.29 14.69
C SER A 277 -16.55 -2.05 14.67
N LYS A 278 -16.56 -3.36 14.94
CA LYS A 278 -15.40 -4.28 14.84
C LYS A 278 -15.54 -5.32 13.71
N THR A 279 -16.54 -5.21 12.82
CA THR A 279 -16.93 -6.30 11.92
C THR A 279 -17.28 -5.84 10.50
N GLY A 280 -16.48 -6.22 9.51
CA GLY A 280 -16.57 -5.72 8.12
C GLY A 280 -17.81 -6.11 7.29
N LYS A 281 -18.56 -7.17 7.60
CA LYS A 281 -19.76 -7.57 6.81
C LYS A 281 -20.99 -6.68 7.07
N ILE A 282 -21.10 -6.08 8.26
CA ILE A 282 -22.21 -5.17 8.59
C ILE A 282 -22.00 -3.83 7.88
N GLU A 283 -20.75 -3.43 7.68
CA GLU A 283 -20.35 -2.16 7.09
C GLU A 283 -20.70 -2.07 5.59
N GLN A 284 -20.70 -3.18 4.85
CA GLN A 284 -21.14 -3.19 3.45
C GLN A 284 -22.63 -2.82 3.32
N TRP A 285 -23.50 -3.49 4.09
CA TRP A 285 -24.94 -3.22 4.05
C TRP A 285 -25.26 -1.79 4.48
N ASP A 286 -24.57 -1.29 5.51
CA ASP A 286 -24.70 0.10 5.95
C ASP A 286 -24.33 1.09 4.84
N ALA A 287 -23.21 0.86 4.13
CA ALA A 287 -22.81 1.69 2.99
C ALA A 287 -23.87 1.71 1.88
N GLU A 288 -24.45 0.55 1.54
CA GLU A 288 -25.52 0.45 0.55
C GLU A 288 -26.78 1.23 0.95
N GLN A 289 -27.17 1.16 2.23
CA GLN A 289 -28.33 1.90 2.74
C GLN A 289 -28.12 3.41 2.66
N ILE A 290 -26.91 3.89 2.95
CA ILE A 290 -26.59 5.32 2.91
C ILE A 290 -26.60 5.83 1.46
N ILE A 291 -25.91 5.16 0.54
CA ILE A 291 -25.85 5.54 -0.88
C ILE A 291 -27.25 5.51 -1.52
N SER A 292 -28.04 4.45 -1.24
CA SER A 292 -29.44 4.35 -1.68
C SER A 292 -30.32 5.47 -1.11
N GLY A 293 -30.11 5.82 0.16
CA GLY A 293 -30.80 6.92 0.82
C GLY A 293 -30.54 8.27 0.18
N ILE A 294 -29.29 8.56 -0.19
CA ILE A 294 -28.90 9.78 -0.91
C ILE A 294 -29.66 9.89 -2.23
N ARG A 295 -29.72 8.80 -3.01
CA ARG A 295 -30.51 8.76 -4.25
C ARG A 295 -31.98 9.12 -4.01
N ILE A 296 -32.63 8.47 -3.04
CA ILE A 296 -34.05 8.73 -2.74
C ILE A 296 -34.26 10.21 -2.39
N ILE A 297 -33.33 10.83 -1.65
CA ILE A 297 -33.40 12.24 -1.29
C ILE A 297 -33.23 13.13 -2.55
N VAL A 298 -32.26 12.82 -3.41
CA VAL A 298 -32.07 13.55 -4.68
C VAL A 298 -33.32 13.45 -5.54
N GLU A 299 -33.84 12.25 -5.77
CA GLU A 299 -35.05 12.05 -6.54
C GLU A 299 -36.24 12.81 -5.95
N PHE A 300 -36.42 12.78 -4.63
CA PHE A 300 -37.53 13.49 -3.99
C PHE A 300 -37.42 15.02 -4.13
N ILE A 301 -36.23 15.59 -3.91
CA ILE A 301 -36.05 17.05 -3.85
C ILE A 301 -35.88 17.67 -5.25
N PHE A 302 -35.19 16.98 -6.16
CA PHE A 302 -34.75 17.50 -7.45
C PHE A 302 -35.49 16.90 -8.64
N ASN A 303 -36.08 15.70 -8.53
CA ASN A 303 -36.89 15.14 -9.61
C ASN A 303 -38.34 15.66 -9.49
N VAL A 304 -38.60 16.75 -10.19
CA VAL A 304 -39.96 17.31 -10.34
C VAL A 304 -40.72 16.41 -11.31
N ARG A 305 -41.48 15.43 -10.78
CA ARG A 305 -42.73 15.03 -11.44
C ARG A 305 -43.74 16.16 -11.21
N ASN A 306 -43.77 17.12 -12.14
CA ASN A 306 -44.97 17.87 -12.45
C ASN A 306 -45.71 17.12 -13.56
#